data_AF-A0A2N8ZJ98-F1
#
_entry.id   AF-A0A2N8ZJ98-F1
#
_cell.length_a   1.000
_cell.length_b   1.000
_cell.length_c   1.000
_cell.angle_alpha   90.00
_cell.angle_beta   90.00
_cell.angle_gamma   90.00
#
_symmetry.space_group_name_H-M   'P 1'
#
loop_
_entity.id
_entity.type
_entity.pdbx_description
1 polymer ?
#
loop_
_entity_poly.entity_id
_entity_poly.type
_entity_poly.pdbx_seq_one_letter_code
_entity_poly.pdbx_strand_id
1 'polypeptide(L)'
;MTDNFFKNHELSLWIFAVGITVIMSILIGGGIAVILLTFVLAQHIDYFSTMEYFVFAGALGVIMSLTTSITNLLIIRGRAYAVGINIINIYFQICCYILFAVFLEHKDKWQGLVFSILPFLSLWLMSTPRYRAFVAYHEALHKDPIGFRQKLLERISG
;
A
#
# COMPACT_ATOMS: atom_id res chain seq x y z
N MET A 1 20.12 -29.78 -1.49
CA MET A 1 20.44 -28.83 -0.41
C MET A 1 19.47 -27.67 -0.53
N THR A 2 18.35 -27.74 0.20
CA THR A 2 17.39 -26.65 0.33
C THR A 2 18.04 -25.60 1.22
N ASP A 3 18.50 -24.51 0.61
CA ASP A 3 18.77 -23.29 1.35
C ASP A 3 17.54 -22.99 2.18
N ASN A 4 17.66 -23.13 3.50
CA ASN A 4 16.57 -22.94 4.43
C ASN A 4 16.19 -21.45 4.39
N PHE A 5 15.21 -21.12 3.55
CA PHE A 5 14.47 -19.87 3.52
C PHE A 5 14.16 -19.37 4.96
N PHE A 6 13.84 -20.33 5.84
CA PHE A 6 13.61 -20.19 7.28
C PHE A 6 14.78 -19.63 8.09
N LYS A 7 16.04 -19.95 7.72
CA LYS A 7 17.22 -19.66 8.56
C LYS A 7 17.66 -18.20 8.50
N ASN A 8 17.32 -17.48 7.42
CA ASN A 8 17.86 -16.15 7.17
C ASN A 8 16.81 -15.01 7.21
N HIS A 9 15.51 -15.26 7.00
CA HIS A 9 14.58 -14.16 6.65
C HIS A 9 13.24 -14.08 7.43
N GLU A 10 12.78 -15.12 8.12
CA GLU A 10 11.35 -15.20 8.50
C GLU A 10 10.88 -14.41 9.74
N LEU A 11 11.76 -13.90 10.61
CA LEU A 11 11.34 -13.21 11.85
C LEU A 11 12.16 -11.94 12.14
N SER A 12 12.70 -11.32 11.10
CA SER A 12 13.38 -10.04 11.28
C SER A 12 12.35 -8.93 11.42
N LEU A 13 12.45 -8.08 12.45
CA LEU A 13 11.65 -6.86 12.61
C LEU A 13 11.58 -6.03 11.30
N TRP A 14 12.62 -6.13 10.47
CA TRP A 14 12.70 -5.49 9.17
C TRP A 14 11.64 -5.94 8.15
N ILE A 15 11.17 -7.20 8.17
CA ILE A 15 10.11 -7.65 7.23
C ILE A 15 8.77 -6.99 7.58
N PHE A 16 8.48 -6.85 8.89
CA PHE A 16 7.29 -6.17 9.38
C PHE A 16 7.37 -4.68 9.17
N ALA A 17 8.55 -4.07 9.39
CA ALA A 17 8.77 -2.67 9.06
C ALA A 17 8.47 -2.40 7.58
N VAL A 18 9.03 -3.20 6.66
CA VAL A 18 8.76 -3.07 5.21
C VAL A 18 7.27 -3.27 4.89
N GLY A 19 6.62 -4.29 5.45
CA GLY A 19 5.19 -4.54 5.26
C GLY A 19 4.33 -3.35 5.70
N ILE A 20 4.56 -2.83 6.91
CA ILE A 20 3.85 -1.67 7.45
C ILE A 20 4.14 -0.41 6.62
N THR A 21 5.38 -0.19 6.21
CA THR A 21 5.74 0.96 5.35
C THR A 21 5.00 0.91 4.02
N VAL A 22 4.85 -0.26 3.40
CA VAL A 22 4.03 -0.41 2.18
C VAL A 22 2.59 -0.02 2.45
N ILE A 23 1.96 -0.54 3.51
CA ILE A 23 0.57 -0.25 3.87
C ILE A 23 0.36 1.26 4.09
N MET A 24 1.23 1.88 4.89
CA MET A 24 1.16 3.30 5.20
C MET A 24 1.39 4.17 3.96
N SER A 25 2.34 3.80 3.10
CA SER A 25 2.62 4.52 1.86
C SER A 25 1.42 4.49 0.91
N ILE A 26 0.71 3.36 0.81
CA ILE A 26 -0.50 3.24 -0.01
C ILE A 26 -1.65 4.05 0.60
N LEU A 27 -1.86 4.01 1.92
CA LEU A 27 -2.92 4.76 2.60
C LEU A 27 -2.73 6.27 2.47
N ILE A 28 -1.54 6.77 2.82
CA ILE A 28 -1.22 8.20 2.74
C ILE A 28 -1.20 8.66 1.29
N GLY A 29 -0.50 7.93 0.42
CA GLY A 29 -0.43 8.22 -1.01
C GLY A 29 -1.80 8.23 -1.68
N GLY A 30 -2.70 7.34 -1.27
CA GLY A 30 -4.07 7.24 -1.75
C GLY A 30 -4.97 8.40 -1.30
N GLY A 31 -4.89 8.77 -0.02
CA GLY A 31 -5.65 9.92 0.49
C GLY A 31 -5.28 11.22 -0.22
N ILE A 32 -3.97 11.44 -0.43
CA ILE A 32 -3.48 12.62 -1.14
C ILE A 32 -3.88 12.57 -2.62
N ALA A 33 -3.73 11.42 -3.29
CA ALA A 33 -4.14 11.26 -4.69
C ALA A 33 -5.61 11.61 -4.93
N VAL A 34 -6.51 11.23 -4.01
CA VAL A 34 -7.94 11.58 -4.10
C VAL A 34 -8.16 13.08 -3.97
N ILE A 35 -7.52 13.74 -3.01
CA ILE A 35 -7.62 15.20 -2.84
C ILE A 35 -7.13 15.93 -4.10
N LEU A 36 -6.00 15.49 -4.65
CA LEU A 36 -5.44 16.08 -5.86
C LEU A 36 -6.35 15.87 -7.07
N LEU A 37 -6.94 14.68 -7.22
CA LEU A 37 -7.92 14.40 -8.27
C LEU A 37 -9.12 15.34 -8.16
N THR A 38 -9.64 15.57 -6.96
CA THR A 38 -10.75 16.50 -6.73
C THR A 38 -10.37 17.93 -7.14
N PHE A 39 -9.16 18.40 -6.84
CA PHE A 39 -8.73 19.73 -7.30
C PHE A 39 -8.66 19.85 -8.82
N VAL A 40 -8.16 18.81 -9.50
CA VAL A 40 -8.15 18.77 -10.97
C VAL A 40 -9.58 18.84 -11.51
N LEU A 41 -10.52 18.08 -10.93
CA LEU A 41 -11.93 18.10 -11.34
C LEU A 41 -12.60 19.45 -11.07
N ALA A 42 -12.33 20.08 -9.92
CA ALA A 42 -12.88 21.38 -9.57
C ALA A 42 -12.44 22.47 -10.55
N GLN A 43 -11.17 22.46 -10.99
CA GLN A 43 -10.66 23.44 -11.95
C GLN A 43 -11.20 23.27 -13.37
N HIS A 44 -11.54 22.05 -13.79
CA HIS A 44 -11.84 21.75 -15.20
C HIS A 44 -13.33 21.49 -15.48
N ILE A 45 -14.10 21.07 -14.47
CA ILE A 45 -15.51 20.71 -14.65
C ILE A 45 -16.44 21.83 -14.15
N ASP A 46 -16.00 22.66 -13.20
CA ASP A 46 -16.70 23.84 -12.64
C ASP A 46 -18.24 23.74 -12.58
N TYR A 47 -18.73 22.54 -12.22
CA TYR A 47 -20.15 22.20 -12.25
C TYR A 47 -20.75 22.12 -10.85
N PHE A 48 -19.92 21.79 -9.86
CA PHE A 48 -20.32 21.59 -8.48
C PHE A 48 -19.78 22.70 -7.58
N SER A 49 -20.44 22.90 -6.45
CA SER A 49 -19.94 23.77 -5.39
C SER A 49 -18.70 23.18 -4.72
N THR A 50 -17.87 24.04 -4.10
CA THR A 50 -16.68 23.61 -3.36
C THR A 50 -16.99 22.56 -2.28
N MET A 51 -18.14 22.67 -1.59
CA MET A 51 -18.54 21.72 -0.56
C MET A 51 -18.87 20.34 -1.15
N GLU A 52 -19.51 20.28 -2.31
CA GLU A 52 -19.81 19.03 -3.00
C GLU A 52 -18.52 18.33 -3.46
N TYR A 53 -17.53 19.07 -3.94
CA TYR A 53 -16.21 18.52 -4.24
C TYR A 53 -15.51 17.96 -2.99
N PHE A 54 -15.61 18.62 -1.83
CA PHE A 54 -15.08 18.07 -0.58
C PHE A 54 -15.82 16.82 -0.11
N VAL A 55 -17.14 16.77 -0.24
CA VAL A 55 -17.93 15.55 0.05
C VAL A 55 -17.53 14.42 -0.87
N PHE A 56 -17.34 14.70 -2.17
CA PHE A 56 -16.84 13.75 -3.15
C PHE A 56 -15.44 13.23 -2.81
N ALA A 57 -14.52 14.13 -2.44
CA ALA A 57 -13.19 13.75 -1.96
C ALA A 57 -13.26 12.87 -0.71
N GLY A 58 -14.14 13.19 0.24
CA GLY A 58 -14.38 12.39 1.44
C GLY A 58 -14.87 10.98 1.10
N ALA A 59 -15.87 10.86 0.21
CA ALA A 59 -16.41 9.58 -0.22
C ALA A 59 -15.35 8.72 -0.92
N LEU A 60 -14.60 9.29 -1.88
CA LEU A 60 -13.50 8.60 -2.54
C LEU A 60 -12.37 8.21 -1.57
N GLY A 61 -12.06 9.07 -0.60
CA GLY A 61 -11.07 8.81 0.44
C GLY A 61 -11.46 7.63 1.32
N VAL A 62 -12.74 7.53 1.70
CA VAL A 62 -13.28 6.37 2.43
C VAL A 62 -13.18 5.10 1.59
N ILE A 63 -13.59 5.14 0.33
CA ILE A 63 -13.51 3.98 -0.58
C ILE A 63 -12.07 3.50 -0.75
N MET A 64 -11.11 4.41 -0.97
CA MET A 64 -9.69 4.09 -1.10
C MET A 64 -9.12 3.50 0.20
N SER A 65 -9.49 4.08 1.34
CA SER A 65 -9.05 3.61 2.66
C SER A 65 -9.59 2.21 2.97
N LEU A 66 -10.87 1.95 2.69
CA LEU A 66 -11.49 0.64 2.87
C LEU A 66 -10.88 -0.40 1.93
N THR A 67 -10.74 -0.08 0.64
CA THR A 67 -10.13 -1.00 -0.34
C THR A 67 -8.72 -1.38 0.09
N THR A 68 -7.90 -0.41 0.50
CA THR A 68 -6.54 -0.65 0.97
C THR A 68 -6.52 -1.46 2.28
N SER A 69 -7.36 -1.09 3.26
CA SER A 69 -7.39 -1.76 4.57
C SER A 69 -7.87 -3.21 4.46
N ILE A 70 -8.95 -3.45 3.71
CA ILE A 70 -9.49 -4.79 3.46
C ILE A 70 -8.44 -5.65 2.74
N THR A 71 -7.80 -5.11 1.70
CA THR A 71 -6.75 -5.82 0.97
C THR A 71 -5.61 -6.25 1.90
N ASN A 72 -5.14 -5.35 2.75
CA ASN A 72 -4.05 -5.65 3.68
C ASN A 72 -4.46 -6.62 4.80
N LEU A 73 -5.72 -6.56 5.27
CA LEU A 73 -6.26 -7.57 6.18
C LEU A 73 -6.30 -8.96 5.54
N LEU A 74 -6.65 -9.06 4.26
CA LEU A 74 -6.61 -10.34 3.53
C LEU A 74 -5.17 -10.88 3.45
N ILE A 75 -4.18 -10.02 3.19
CA ILE A 75 -2.76 -10.41 3.18
C ILE A 75 -2.33 -10.94 4.56
N ILE A 76 -2.66 -10.21 5.65
CA ILE A 76 -2.34 -10.62 7.03
C ILE A 76 -3.02 -11.95 7.40
N ARG A 77 -4.21 -12.21 6.84
CA ARG A 77 -4.93 -13.50 6.96
C ARG A 77 -4.39 -14.61 6.03
N GLY A 78 -3.22 -14.41 5.43
CA GLY A 78 -2.53 -15.39 4.60
C GLY A 78 -3.02 -15.49 3.16
N ARG A 79 -3.84 -14.53 2.68
CA ARG A 79 -4.31 -14.51 1.29
C ARG A 79 -3.37 -13.70 0.40
N ALA A 80 -2.28 -14.33 -0.04
CA ALA A 80 -1.24 -13.68 -0.85
C ALA A 80 -1.74 -13.08 -2.17
N TYR A 81 -2.82 -13.60 -2.78
CA TYR A 81 -3.38 -13.05 -4.03
C TYR A 81 -3.85 -11.59 -3.89
N ALA A 82 -4.18 -11.15 -2.68
CA ALA A 82 -4.62 -9.78 -2.41
C ALA A 82 -3.51 -8.73 -2.69
N VAL A 83 -2.24 -9.15 -2.76
CA VAL A 83 -1.12 -8.29 -3.20
C VAL A 83 -1.40 -7.65 -4.56
N GLY A 84 -2.06 -8.36 -5.48
CA GLY A 84 -2.42 -7.82 -6.80
C GLY A 84 -3.38 -6.62 -6.73
N ILE A 85 -4.29 -6.60 -5.75
CA ILE A 85 -5.24 -5.49 -5.55
C ILE A 85 -4.50 -4.24 -5.07
N ASN A 86 -3.52 -4.39 -4.18
CA ASN A 86 -2.66 -3.27 -3.77
C ASN A 86 -1.88 -2.69 -4.95
N ILE A 87 -1.38 -3.54 -5.86
CA ILE A 87 -0.70 -3.07 -7.08
C ILE A 87 -1.65 -2.23 -7.95
N ILE A 88 -2.89 -2.69 -8.14
CA ILE A 88 -3.91 -1.92 -8.88
C ILE A 88 -4.17 -0.56 -8.20
N ASN A 89 -4.32 -0.54 -6.87
CA ASN A 89 -4.49 0.71 -6.12
C ASN A 89 -3.31 1.67 -6.31
N ILE A 90 -2.07 1.15 -6.29
CA ILE A 90 -0.86 1.95 -6.54
C ILE A 90 -0.88 2.55 -7.95
N TYR A 91 -1.23 1.77 -8.97
CA TYR A 91 -1.33 2.29 -10.34
C TYR A 91 -2.40 3.38 -10.48
N PHE A 92 -3.56 3.21 -9.84
CA PHE A 92 -4.58 4.26 -9.78
C PHE A 92 -4.04 5.55 -9.16
N GLN A 93 -3.29 5.44 -8.06
CA GLN A 93 -2.63 6.60 -7.44
C GLN A 93 -1.64 7.28 -8.40
N ILE A 94 -0.78 6.50 -9.07
CA ILE A 94 0.18 7.03 -10.05
C ILE A 94 -0.55 7.78 -11.16
N CYS A 95 -1.65 7.25 -11.69
CA CYS A 95 -2.46 7.94 -12.69
C CYS A 95 -2.99 9.29 -12.16
N CYS A 96 -3.49 9.34 -10.93
CA CYS A 96 -3.95 10.60 -10.32
C CYS A 96 -2.81 11.62 -10.19
N TYR A 97 -1.61 11.19 -9.78
CA TYR A 97 -0.44 12.07 -9.70
C TYR A 97 0.03 12.56 -11.07
N ILE A 98 -0.05 11.73 -12.11
CA ILE A 98 0.25 12.13 -13.49
C ILE A 98 -0.77 13.16 -13.97
N LEU A 99 -2.06 12.94 -13.76
CA LEU A 99 -3.12 13.90 -14.11
C LEU A 99 -2.86 15.24 -13.42
N PHE A 100 -2.58 15.22 -12.13
CA PHE A 100 -2.19 16.43 -11.39
C PHE A 100 -0.98 17.13 -12.02
N ALA A 101 0.09 16.41 -12.36
CA ALA A 101 1.30 16.98 -12.95
C ALA A 101 1.06 17.62 -14.33
N VAL A 102 0.11 17.09 -15.10
CA VAL A 102 -0.26 17.58 -16.43
C VAL A 102 -1.17 18.81 -16.34
N PHE A 103 -2.20 18.77 -15.50
CA PHE A 103 -3.32 19.73 -15.56
C PHE A 103 -3.19 20.95 -14.63
N LEU A 104 -2.41 20.89 -13.54
CA LEU A 104 -2.31 22.02 -12.60
C LEU A 104 -1.17 22.99 -12.93
N GLU A 105 -1.29 24.25 -12.53
CA GLU A 105 -0.28 25.29 -12.76
C GLU A 105 0.98 25.10 -11.92
N HIS A 106 2.12 25.64 -12.39
CA HIS A 106 3.45 25.37 -11.87
C HIS A 106 3.66 25.64 -10.36
N LYS A 107 2.88 26.55 -9.76
CA LYS A 107 3.03 26.93 -8.35
C LYS A 107 2.55 25.83 -7.38
N ASP A 108 1.57 25.04 -7.78
CA ASP A 108 0.98 23.99 -6.92
C ASP A 108 1.65 22.62 -7.15
N LYS A 109 2.38 22.45 -8.27
CA LYS A 109 2.97 21.16 -8.67
C LYS A 109 3.91 20.54 -7.63
N TRP A 110 4.63 21.35 -6.86
CA TRP A 110 5.65 20.88 -5.92
C TRP A 110 5.07 20.02 -4.80
N GLN A 111 3.87 20.36 -4.30
CA GLN A 111 3.24 19.60 -3.21
C GLN A 111 2.80 18.21 -3.71
N GLY A 112 2.16 18.12 -4.87
CA GLY A 112 1.76 16.84 -5.44
C GLY A 112 2.94 15.98 -5.92
N LEU A 113 4.03 16.59 -6.39
CA LEU A 113 5.26 15.87 -6.77
C LEU A 113 5.95 15.21 -5.58
N VAL A 114 6.03 15.88 -4.43
CA VAL A 114 6.66 15.29 -3.23
C VAL A 114 5.91 14.03 -2.79
N PHE A 115 4.58 14.06 -2.80
CA PHE A 115 3.78 12.90 -2.38
C PHE A 115 3.66 11.80 -3.44
N SER A 116 3.95 12.11 -4.71
CA SER A 116 4.02 11.11 -5.78
C SER A 116 5.09 10.04 -5.53
N ILE A 117 6.09 10.30 -4.67
CA ILE A 117 7.10 9.31 -4.30
C ILE A 117 6.52 8.11 -3.54
N LEU A 118 5.40 8.30 -2.82
CA LEU A 118 4.80 7.26 -1.97
C LEU A 118 4.32 6.03 -2.74
N PRO A 119 3.55 6.15 -3.85
CA PRO A 119 3.18 5.00 -4.66
C PRO A 119 4.39 4.33 -5.35
N PHE A 120 5.43 5.08 -5.72
CA PHE A 120 6.64 4.46 -6.28
C PHE A 120 7.45 3.71 -5.21
N LEU A 121 7.54 4.29 -4.01
CA LEU A 121 8.18 3.65 -2.86
C LEU A 121 7.46 2.36 -2.48
N SER A 122 6.13 2.36 -2.43
CA SER A 122 5.35 1.15 -2.13
C SER A 122 5.56 0.08 -3.21
N LEU A 123 5.52 0.43 -4.49
CA LEU A 123 5.79 -0.50 -5.59
C LEU A 123 7.20 -1.09 -5.51
N TRP A 124 8.19 -0.25 -5.25
CA TRP A 124 9.58 -0.69 -5.08
C TRP A 124 9.72 -1.63 -3.88
N LEU A 125 9.19 -1.26 -2.70
CA LEU A 125 9.23 -2.10 -1.51
C LEU A 125 8.54 -3.45 -1.75
N MET A 126 7.39 -3.46 -2.44
CA MET A 126 6.66 -4.68 -2.79
C MET A 126 7.47 -5.63 -3.70
N SER A 127 8.40 -5.09 -4.49
CA SER A 127 9.30 -5.91 -5.32
C SER A 127 10.41 -6.60 -4.52
N THR A 128 10.72 -6.12 -3.32
CA THR A 128 11.87 -6.60 -2.52
C THR A 128 11.66 -7.98 -1.91
N PRO A 129 12.74 -8.74 -1.64
CA PRO A 129 12.66 -10.01 -0.92
C PRO A 129 12.03 -9.89 0.47
N ARG A 130 12.18 -8.73 1.13
CA ARG A 130 11.65 -8.47 2.48
C ARG A 130 10.13 -8.42 2.49
N TYR A 131 9.52 -7.76 1.50
CA TYR A 131 8.06 -7.75 1.38
C TYR A 131 7.52 -9.14 1.01
N ARG A 132 8.20 -9.86 0.12
CA ARG A 132 7.82 -11.25 -0.21
C ARG A 132 7.88 -12.16 1.02
N ALA A 133 8.90 -11.98 1.87
CA ALA A 133 9.01 -12.70 3.14
C ALA A 133 7.88 -12.32 4.12
N PHE A 134 7.49 -11.04 4.18
CA PHE A 134 6.32 -10.60 4.98
C PHE A 134 5.02 -11.29 4.53
N VAL A 135 4.76 -11.37 3.22
CA VAL A 135 3.57 -12.05 2.69
C VAL A 135 3.63 -13.56 2.96
N ALA A 136 4.78 -14.19 2.69
CA ALA A 136 4.99 -15.62 2.92
C ALA A 136 4.86 -16.00 4.39
N TYR A 137 5.33 -15.15 5.30
CA TYR A 137 5.16 -15.31 6.75
C TYR A 137 3.68 -15.45 7.13
N HIS A 138 2.84 -14.51 6.68
CA HIS A 138 1.42 -14.51 6.99
C HIS A 138 0.68 -15.69 6.34
N GLU A 139 1.11 -16.09 5.15
CA GLU A 139 0.59 -17.27 4.45
C GLU A 139 0.94 -18.57 5.19
N ALA A 140 2.21 -18.74 5.59
CA ALA A 140 2.68 -19.93 6.31
C ALA A 140 2.00 -20.06 7.68
N LEU A 141 1.87 -18.94 8.42
CA LEU A 141 1.20 -18.89 9.73
C LEU A 141 -0.25 -19.41 9.65
N HIS A 142 -0.96 -19.12 8.56
CA HIS A 142 -2.35 -19.54 8.39
C HIS A 142 -2.49 -20.94 7.78
N LYS A 143 -1.54 -21.38 6.95
CA LYS A 143 -1.57 -22.72 6.33
C LYS A 143 -1.23 -23.83 7.32
N ASP A 144 -0.22 -23.62 8.16
CA ASP A 144 0.21 -24.60 9.17
C ASP A 144 0.60 -23.90 10.48
N PRO A 145 -0.39 -23.53 11.32
CA PRO A 145 -0.14 -22.80 12.56
C PRO A 145 0.64 -23.64 13.58
N ILE A 146 0.49 -24.96 13.57
CA ILE A 146 1.13 -25.87 14.54
C ILE A 146 2.61 -26.04 14.19
N GLY A 147 2.92 -26.37 12.93
CA GLY A 147 4.30 -26.48 12.46
C GLY A 147 5.04 -25.15 12.54
N PHE A 148 4.35 -24.03 12.27
CA PHE A 148 4.92 -22.69 12.44
C PHE A 148 5.28 -22.40 13.91
N ARG A 149 4.39 -22.74 14.86
CA ARG A 149 4.67 -22.59 16.30
C ARG A 149 5.85 -23.45 16.76
N GLN A 150 5.96 -24.69 16.28
CA GLN A 150 7.07 -25.57 16.60
C GLN A 150 8.40 -24.99 16.11
N LYS A 151 8.47 -24.51 14.86
CA LYS A 151 9.67 -23.84 14.32
C LYS A 151 10.07 -22.58 15.11
N LEU A 152 9.08 -21.83 15.59
CA LEU A 152 9.32 -20.68 16.47
C LEU A 152 9.93 -21.10 17.81
N LEU A 153 9.40 -22.15 18.43
CA LEU A 153 9.89 -22.67 19.71
C LEU A 153 11.32 -23.22 19.57
N GLU A 154 11.60 -24.00 18.52
CA GLU A 154 12.94 -24.53 18.22
C GLU A 154 13.99 -23.42 18.13
N ARG A 155 13.64 -22.27 17.53
CA ARG A 155 14.53 -21.10 17.41
C ARG A 155 14.76 -20.37 18.74
N ILE A 156 13.79 -20.39 19.66
CA ILE A 156 13.94 -19.74 20.97
C ILE A 156 14.74 -20.63 21.93
N SER A 157 14.63 -21.96 21.77
CA SER A 157 15.31 -22.94 22.61
C SER A 157 16.74 -23.29 22.20
N GLY A 158 17.17 -22.88 21.00
CA GLY A 158 18.53 -23.08 20.49
C GLY A 158 19.33 -21.78 20.47
#